data_AF-A0A373MV77-F1
#
_entry.id   AF-A0A373MV77-F1
#
_cell.length_a   1.000
_cell.length_b   1.000
_cell.length_c   1.000
_cell.angle_alpha   90.00
_cell.angle_beta   90.00
_cell.angle_gamma   90.00
#
_symmetry.space_group_name_H-M   'P 1'
#
loop_
_entity.id
_entity.type
_entity.pdbx_description
1 polymer ?
#
loop_
_entity_poly.entity_id
_entity_poly.type
_entity_poly.pdbx_seq_one_letter_code
_entity_poly.pdbx_strand_id
1 'polypeptide(L)' 'MKVLNFEDSVYKANAIRKVLNQCGVVKIELVLNVEDGLQMLKNAEDTGDPFDLIITDMHYPMKQGAVSDTEAGEKLV' A
#
# COMPACT_ATOMS: atom_id res chain seq x y z
N MET A 1 -2.62 15.69 1.59
CA MET A 1 -1.88 14.46 1.32
C MET A 1 -2.55 13.28 1.97
N LYS A 2 -3.14 12.41 1.15
CA LYS A 2 -3.74 11.12 1.48
C LYS A 2 -2.87 10.03 0.85
N VAL A 3 -2.36 9.12 1.67
CA VAL A 3 -1.43 8.07 1.24
C VAL A 3 -2.12 6.72 1.33
N LEU A 4 -1.93 5.87 0.32
CA LEU A 4 -2.28 4.46 0.36
C LEU A 4 -1.00 3.62 0.38
N ASN A 5 -0.83 2.81 1.42
CA ASN A 5 0.33 1.95 1.60
C ASN A 5 -0.05 0.48 1.40
N PHE A 6 0.46 -0.13 0.34
CA PHE A 6 0.37 -1.57 0.06
C PHE A 6 1.56 -2.27 0.73
N GLU A 7 1.32 -2.84 1.91
CA GLU A 7 2.35 -3.46 2.72
C GLU A 7 1.72 -4.53 3.63
N ASP A 8 2.17 -5.77 3.52
CA ASP A 8 1.62 -6.92 4.26
C ASP A 8 2.31 -7.11 5.62
N SER A 9 3.50 -6.54 5.81
CA SER A 9 4.21 -6.54 7.08
C SER A 9 3.81 -5.35 7.95
N VAL A 10 3.17 -5.65 9.08
CA VAL A 10 2.83 -4.68 10.12
C VAL A 10 4.05 -3.87 10.58
N TYR A 11 5.24 -4.48 10.63
CA TYR A 11 6.46 -3.80 11.05
C TYR A 11 6.93 -2.75 10.03
N LYS A 12 6.98 -3.11 8.73
CA LYS A 12 7.33 -2.17 7.65
C LYS A 12 6.29 -1.07 7.53
N ALA A 13 5.00 -1.40 7.59
CA ALA A 13 3.90 -0.43 7.53
C ALA A 13 4.00 0.61 8.66
N ASN A 14 4.29 0.18 9.88
CA ASN A 14 4.45 1.10 11.01
C ASN A 14 5.71 1.98 10.89
N ALA A 15 6.80 1.46 10.34
CA ALA A 15 8.00 2.25 10.09
C ALA A 15 7.74 3.36 9.06
N ILE A 16 7.09 3.02 7.94
CA ILE A 16 6.66 3.97 6.91
C ILE A 16 5.73 5.03 7.52
N ARG A 17 4.70 4.60 8.26
CA ARG A 17 3.74 5.50 8.92
C ARG A 17 4.43 6.48 9.88
N LYS A 18 5.41 6.01 10.66
CA LYS A 18 6.18 6.87 11.57
C LYS A 18 6.89 8.00 10.84
N VAL A 19 7.56 7.70 9.72
CA VAL A 19 8.27 8.70 8.92
C VAL A 19 7.29 9.66 8.25
N LEU A 20 6.20 9.16 7.66
CA LEU A 20 5.16 10.00 7.06
C LEU A 20 4.54 10.96 8.08
N ASN A 21 4.25 10.49 9.29
CA ASN A 21 3.75 11.34 10.38
C ASN A 21 4.75 12.46 10.75
N GLN A 22 6.06 12.18 10.75
CA GLN A 22 7.09 13.20 10.99
C GLN A 22 7.13 14.27 9.89
N CYS A 23 6.72 13.91 8.67
CA CYS A 23 6.52 14.83 7.56
C CYS A 23 5.16 15.55 7.58
N GLY A 24 4.34 15.38 8.63
CA GLY A 24 3.02 16.00 8.75
C GLY A 24 1.91 15.30 7.95
N VAL A 25 2.17 14.12 7.39
CA VAL A 25 1.18 13.32 6.68
C VAL A 25 0.39 12.49 7.69
N VAL A 26 -0.91 12.76 7.85
CA VAL A 26 -1.75 12.12 8.87
C VAL A 26 -2.81 11.18 8.29
N LYS A 27 -3.15 11.31 7.00
CA LYS A 27 -4.12 10.47 6.31
C LYS A 27 -3.38 9.34 5.57
N ILE A 28 -3.20 8.22 6.25
CA ILE A 28 -2.43 7.08 5.74
C ILE A 28 -3.31 5.83 5.89
N GLU A 29 -3.74 5.28 4.77
CA GLU A 29 -4.47 4.02 4.69
C GLU A 29 -3.49 2.87 4.45
N LEU A 30 -3.68 1.75 5.14
CA LEU A 30 -2.91 0.52 4.97
C LEU A 30 -3.78 -0.51 4.28
N VAL A 31 -3.24 -1.17 3.26
CA VAL A 31 -3.85 -2.31 2.61
C VAL A 31 -2.88 -3.49 2.58
N LEU A 32 -3.42 -4.70 2.73
CA LEU A 32 -2.65 -5.94 2.96
C LEU A 32 -2.65 -6.91 1.78
N ASN A 33 -3.43 -6.64 0.73
CA ASN A 33 -3.37 -7.35 -0.54
C ASN A 33 -3.72 -6.43 -1.73
N VAL A 34 -3.51 -6.91 -2.96
CA VAL A 34 -3.74 -6.11 -4.18
C VAL A 34 -5.22 -5.88 -4.44
N GLU A 35 -6.06 -6.90 -4.26
CA GLU A 35 -7.50 -6.85 -4.54
C GLU A 35 -8.22 -5.74 -3.76
N ASP A 36 -8.01 -5.69 -2.44
CA ASP A 36 -8.59 -4.66 -1.58
C ASP A 36 -8.10 -3.26 -1.97
N GLY A 37 -6.82 -3.14 -2.32
CA GLY A 37 -6.22 -1.85 -2.64
C GLY A 37 -6.73 -1.29 -3.97
N LEU A 38 -6.93 -2.16 -4.97
CA LEU A 38 -7.57 -1.78 -6.22
C LEU A 38 -9.02 -1.32 -6.00
N GLN A 39 -9.77 -1.99 -5.13
CA GLN A 39 -11.13 -1.57 -4.79
C GLN A 39 -11.15 -0.20 -4.09
N MET A 40 -10.21 0.06 -3.18
CA MET A 40 -10.06 1.36 -2.52
C MET A 40 -9.71 2.47 -3.53
N LEU A 41 -8.84 2.20 -4.49
CA LEU A 41 -8.48 3.16 -5.54
C LEU A 41 -9.69 3.52 -6.40
N LYS A 42 -10.46 2.52 -6.84
CA LYS A 42 -11.69 2.75 -7.61
C LYS A 42 -12.71 3.58 -6.84
N ASN A 43 -12.95 3.26 -5.57
CA ASN A 43 -13.87 4.02 -4.73
C ASN A 43 -13.40 5.46 -4.53
N ALA A 44 -12.10 5.69 -4.37
CA ALA A 44 -11.51 7.02 -4.23
C ALA A 44 -11.67 7.86 -5.50
N GLU A 45 -11.53 7.24 -6.67
CA GLU A 45 -11.81 7.86 -7.97
C GLU A 45 -13.29 8.21 -8.12
N ASP A 46 -14.19 7.25 -7.86
CA ASP A 46 -15.64 7.41 -7.98
C ASP A 46 -16.19 8.51 -7.05
N THR A 47 -15.56 8.72 -5.88
CA THR A 47 -15.96 9.73 -4.89
C THR A 47 -15.25 11.07 -5.05
N GLY A 48 -14.31 11.20 -6.00
CA GLY A 48 -13.53 12.42 -6.20
C GLY A 48 -12.56 12.74 -5.06
N ASP A 49 -12.14 11.75 -4.27
CA ASP A 49 -11.17 11.87 -3.17
C ASP A 49 -9.95 10.95 -3.38
N PRO A 50 -9.17 11.17 -4.47
CA PRO A 50 -8.05 10.32 -4.85
C PRO A 50 -6.91 10.36 -3.83
N PHE A 51 -6.06 9.33 -3.87
CA PHE A 51 -4.81 9.32 -3.11
C PHE A 51 -3.75 10.17 -3.82
N ASP A 52 -2.97 10.91 -3.04
CA ASP A 52 -1.88 11.75 -3.55
C ASP A 52 -0.57 10.97 -3.75
N LEU A 53 -0.39 9.87 -3.01
CA LEU A 53 0.78 9.00 -3.07
C LEU A 53 0.38 7.56 -2.78
N ILE A 54 0.91 6.64 -3.58
CA ILE A 54 0.81 5.21 -3.36
C ILE A 54 2.20 4.69 -3.08
N ILE A 55 2.34 3.92 -1.99
CA ILE A 55 3.57 3.20 -1.63
C ILE A 55 3.28 1.72 -1.80
N THR A 56 4.14 1.01 -2.53
CA THR A 56 3.95 -0.41 -2.83
C THR A 56 5.17 -1.23 -2.46
N ASP A 57 4.96 -2.31 -1.73
CA ASP A 57 5.94 -3.39 -1.67
C ASP A 57 5.89 -4.23 -2.96
N MET A 58 7.06 -4.65 -3.46
CA MET A 58 7.15 -5.56 -4.60
C MET A 58 6.81 -6.99 -4.18
N HIS A 59 7.20 -7.41 -2.98
CA HIS A 59 6.94 -8.76 -2.47
C HIS A 59 5.64 -8.78 -1.67
N TYR A 60 4.52 -8.75 -2.39
CA TYR A 60 3.22 -8.44 -1.80
C TYR A 60 2.10 -9.38 -2.32
N PRO A 61 1.19 -9.86 -1.47
CA PRO A 61 0.21 -10.86 -1.86
C PRO A 61 -0.91 -10.29 -2.73
N MET A 62 -1.32 -11.06 -3.75
CA MET A 62 -2.41 -10.67 -4.64
C MET A 62 -3.79 -10.67 -3.95
N LYS A 63 -3.98 -11.58 -2.99
CA LYS A 63 -5.24 -11.79 -2.26
C LYS A 63 -4.99 -11.96 -0.77
N GLN A 64 -5.99 -11.68 0.05
CA GLN A 64 -5.90 -11.87 1.50
C GLN A 64 -5.54 -13.32 1.85
N GLY A 65 -4.47 -13.49 2.63
CA GLY A 65 -4.01 -14.81 3.08
C GLY A 65 -3.25 -15.64 2.03
N ALA A 66 -3.04 -15.11 0.82
CA ALA A 66 -2.17 -15.74 -0.17
C ALA A 66 -0.69 -15.56 0.20
N VAL A 67 0.15 -16.51 -0.23
CA VAL A 67 1.61 -16.33 -0.17
C VAL A 67 2.01 -15.34 -1.24
N SER A 68 2.85 -14.37 -0.87
CA SER A 68 3.45 -13.39 -1.77
C SER A 68 4.44 -14.06 -2.74
N ASP A 69 4.65 -13.47 -3.91
CA ASP A 69 5.58 -14.01 -4.91
C ASP A 69 7.03 -13.80 -4.47
N THR A 70 7.70 -14.86 -4.04
CA THR A 70 9.07 -14.81 -3.51
C THR A 70 10.12 -14.48 -4.57
N GLU A 71 9.78 -14.53 -5.86
CA GLU A 71 10.67 -14.12 -6.96
C GLU A 71 10.44 -12.65 -7.39
N ALA A 72 9.49 -11.94 -6.75
CA ALA A 72 9.21 -10.56 -7.06
C ALA A 72 10.44 -9.66 -6.79
N GLY A 73 10.87 -8.93 -7.81
CA GLY A 73 12.04 -8.06 -7.74
C GLY A 73 13.38 -8.72 -8.12
N GLU A 74 13.40 -10.04 -8.33
CA GLU A 74 14.63 -10.78 -8.72
C GLU A 74 14.87 -10.76 -10.25
N LYS A 75 13.86 -10.41 -11.04
CA LYS A 75 13.99 -10.32 -12.51
C LYS A 75 14.55 -8.98 -12.93
N LEU A 76 15.84 -8.96 -13.24
CA LEU A 76 16.49 -7.88 -13.98
C LEU A 76 16.20 -8.08 -15.48
N VAL A 77 15.31 -7.28 -16.05
CA VAL A 77 15.09 -7.21 -17.51
C VAL A 77 16.18 -6.40 -18.20
#